data_AF-A0A9D5Q5E8-F1
#
_entry.id   AF-A0A9D5Q5E8-F1
#
_cell.length_a   1.000
_cell.length_b   1.000
_cell.length_c   1.000
_cell.angle_alpha   90.00
_cell.angle_beta   90.00
_cell.angle_gamma   90.00
#
_symmetry.space_group_name_H-M   'P 1'
#
loop_
_entity.id
_entity.type
_entity.pdbx_description
1 polymer ?
#
loop_
_entity_poly.entity_id
_entity_poly.type
_entity_poly.pdbx_seq_one_letter_code
_entity_poly.pdbx_strand_id
1 'polypeptide(L)'
;MLNSIEGIYRDGKIELLEPPRDVKNNTYVIVTFLQSGAIDLQARGIDRAHAANLRERLSTFAEEWNSPEMAIYDDYDNAKAHL
;
A
#
# COMPACT_ATOMS: atom_id res chain seq x y z
N MET A 1 0.78 2.92 17.37
CA MET A 1 0.73 2.80 15.89
C MET A 1 1.13 1.38 15.54
N LEU A 2 0.51 0.76 14.54
CA LEU A 2 1.02 -0.50 13.98
C LEU A 2 2.24 -0.15 13.13
N ASN A 3 3.36 -0.83 13.39
CA ASN A 3 4.56 -0.77 12.54
C ASN A 3 4.54 -2.00 11.66
N SER A 4 4.42 -1.81 10.35
CA SER A 4 4.50 -2.87 9.35
C SER A 4 5.89 -2.89 8.75
N ILE A 5 6.47 -4.07 8.60
CA ILE A 5 7.79 -4.26 8.00
C ILE A 5 7.64 -5.31 6.92
N GLU A 6 8.17 -5.02 5.74
CA GLU A 6 8.16 -5.98 4.64
C GLU A 6 9.27 -7.02 4.80
N GLY A 7 8.96 -8.23 4.33
CA GLY A 7 9.88 -9.35 4.35
C GLY A 7 9.55 -10.35 3.26
N ILE A 8 10.53 -11.19 2.95
CA ILE A 8 10.39 -12.27 1.98
C ILE A 8 10.19 -13.57 2.73
N TYR A 9 9.12 -14.30 2.42
CA TYR A 9 8.94 -15.66 2.93
C TYR A 9 9.75 -16.65 2.08
N ARG A 10 10.73 -17.31 2.69
CA ARG A 10 11.61 -18.30 2.06
C ARG A 10 11.91 -19.42 3.04
N ASP A 11 11.76 -20.67 2.59
CA ASP A 11 12.10 -21.88 3.33
C ASP A 11 11.54 -21.94 4.77
N GLY A 12 10.28 -21.53 4.94
CA GLY A 12 9.61 -21.54 6.25
C GLY A 12 9.98 -20.36 7.16
N LYS A 13 10.76 -19.39 6.68
CA LYS A 13 11.21 -18.22 7.44
C LYS A 13 10.81 -16.93 6.75
N ILE A 14 10.69 -15.87 7.55
CA ILE A 14 10.48 -14.51 7.06
C ILE A 14 11.82 -13.79 7.17
N GLU A 15 12.41 -13.45 6.03
CA GLU A 15 13.59 -12.60 5.93
C GLU A 15 13.12 -11.13 5.87
N LEU A 16 13.26 -10.38 6.97
CA LEU A 16 12.89 -8.97 7.00
C LEU A 16 13.83 -8.15 6.12
N LEU A 17 13.27 -7.25 5.30
CA LEU A 17 14.05 -6.37 4.44
C LEU A 17 14.77 -5.28 5.24
N GLU A 18 14.23 -4.93 6.41
CA GLU A 18 14.83 -4.01 7.35
C GLU A 18 14.62 -4.46 8.81
N PRO A 19 15.53 -4.11 9.73
CA PRO A 19 15.37 -4.43 11.14
C PRO A 19 14.25 -3.59 11.78
N PRO A 20 13.39 -4.17 12.63
CA PRO A 20 12.39 -3.42 13.37
C PRO A 20 13.03 -2.36 14.27
N ARG A 21 12.61 -1.10 14.12
CA ARG A 21 13.01 0.00 15.00
C ARG A 21 12.01 0.14 16.15
N ASP A 22 12.52 0.46 17.33
CA ASP A 22 11.72 0.76 18.53
C ASP A 22 10.77 -0.37 19.01
N VAL A 23 11.09 -1.63 18.72
CA VAL A 23 10.33 -2.80 19.19
C VAL A 23 11.01 -3.40 20.42
N LYS A 24 10.24 -3.58 21.51
CA LYS A 24 10.74 -4.20 22.75
C LYS A 24 10.89 -5.71 22.58
N ASN A 25 11.80 -6.32 23.36
CA ASN A 25 11.87 -7.77 23.48
C ASN A 25 10.51 -8.36 23.91
N ASN A 26 10.21 -9.57 23.42
CA ASN A 26 8.96 -10.31 23.67
C ASN A 26 7.67 -9.58 23.23
N THR A 27 7.73 -8.77 22.17
CA THR A 27 6.54 -8.17 21.55
C THR A 27 5.83 -9.19 20.66
N TYR A 28 4.51 -9.34 20.80
CA TYR A 28 3.69 -10.17 19.91
C TYR A 28 3.61 -9.55 18.50
N VAL A 29 3.63 -10.42 17.49
CA VAL A 29 3.57 -10.02 16.07
C VAL A 29 2.39 -10.68 15.37
N ILE A 30 1.87 -10.01 14.35
CA ILE A 30 0.91 -10.56 13.37
C ILE A 30 1.65 -10.69 12.05
N VAL A 31 1.55 -11.85 11.40
CA VAL A 31 2.12 -12.10 10.07
C VAL A 31 1.00 -12.17 9.06
N THR A 32 1.08 -11.34 8.03
CA THR A 32 0.15 -11.35 6.89
C THR A 32 0.92 -11.74 5.64
N PHE A 33 0.51 -12.82 4.99
CA PHE A 33 1.10 -13.26 3.72
C PHE A 33 0.37 -12.60 2.56
N LEU A 34 1.07 -11.73 1.84
CA LEU A 34 0.54 -11.10 0.63
C LEU A 34 0.69 -12.07 -0.53
N GLN A 35 -0.40 -12.33 -1.26
CA GLN A 35 -0.32 -13.04 -2.54
C GLN A 35 0.19 -12.06 -3.60
N SER A 36 1.35 -12.35 -4.18
CA SER A 36 1.81 -11.64 -5.36
C SER A 36 0.95 -12.06 -6.54
N GLY A 37 0.30 -11.07 -7.17
CA GLY A 37 -0.55 -11.31 -8.32
C GLY A 37 -1.28 -10.05 -8.73
N ALA A 38 -1.50 -9.89 -10.03
CA ALA A 38 -2.41 -8.88 -10.52
C ALA A 38 -3.79 -9.12 -9.88
N ILE A 39 -4.37 -8.07 -9.29
CA ILE A 39 -5.73 -8.13 -8.81
C ILE A 39 -6.64 -8.20 -10.04
N ASP A 40 -7.34 -9.32 -10.22
CA ASP A 40 -8.39 -9.40 -11.22
C ASP A 40 -9.60 -8.58 -10.77
N LEU A 41 -9.68 -7.35 -11.29
CA LEU A 41 -10.77 -6.43 -11.01
C LEU A 41 -12.10 -6.94 -11.56
N GLN A 42 -12.12 -7.66 -12.69
CA GLN A 42 -13.34 -8.22 -13.24
C GLN A 42 -13.90 -9.33 -12.36
N ALA A 43 -13.05 -10.26 -11.88
CA ALA A 43 -13.46 -11.29 -10.94
C ALA A 43 -14.02 -10.69 -9.62
N ARG A 44 -13.67 -9.44 -9.31
CA ARG A 44 -14.17 -8.69 -8.14
C ARG A 44 -15.38 -7.80 -8.45
N GLY A 45 -15.98 -7.91 -9.65
CA GLY A 45 -17.18 -7.15 -10.03
C GLY A 45 -16.91 -5.71 -10.47
N ILE A 46 -15.64 -5.37 -10.74
CA ILE A 46 -15.23 -4.08 -11.30
C ILE A 46 -14.93 -4.31 -12.79
N ASP A 47 -15.99 -4.36 -13.58
CA ASP A 47 -15.88 -4.37 -15.02
C ASP A 47 -15.57 -2.97 -15.57
N ARG A 48 -15.44 -2.85 -16.91
CA ARG A 48 -15.12 -1.57 -17.55
C ARG A 48 -16.20 -0.51 -17.35
N ALA A 49 -17.47 -0.90 -17.32
CA ALA A 49 -18.57 0.04 -17.15
C ALA A 49 -18.60 0.59 -15.72
N HIS A 50 -18.39 -0.28 -14.73
CA HIS A 50 -18.24 0.10 -13.34
C HIS A 50 -17.01 1.00 -13.15
N ALA A 51 -15.86 0.64 -13.72
CA ALA A 51 -14.65 1.46 -13.64
C ALA A 51 -14.87 2.86 -14.26
N ALA A 52 -15.58 2.95 -15.39
CA ALA A 52 -15.90 4.21 -16.04
C ALA A 52 -16.82 5.07 -15.16
N ASN A 53 -17.89 4.47 -14.60
CA ASN A 53 -18.80 5.18 -13.70
C ASN A 53 -18.09 5.68 -12.43
N LEU A 54 -17.21 4.85 -11.85
CA LEU A 54 -16.43 5.25 -10.69
C LEU A 54 -15.52 6.44 -11.02
N ARG A 55 -14.87 6.42 -12.19
CA ARG A 55 -14.01 7.52 -12.64
C ARG A 55 -14.79 8.81 -12.89
N GLU A 56 -16.00 8.72 -13.45
CA GLU A 56 -16.89 9.86 -13.64
C GLU A 56 -17.31 10.47 -12.30
N ARG A 57 -17.73 9.64 -11.34
CA ARG A 57 -18.13 10.09 -10.00
C ARG A 57 -17.01 10.79 -9.23
N LEU A 58 -15.77 10.41 -9.49
CA LEU A 58 -14.58 11.01 -8.87
C LEU A 58 -14.01 12.19 -9.66
N SER A 59 -14.57 12.52 -10.83
CA SER A 59 -14.06 13.58 -11.71
C SER A 59 -14.05 14.97 -11.04
N THR A 60 -14.95 15.22 -10.09
CA THR A 60 -15.01 16.47 -9.33
C THR A 60 -13.76 16.73 -8.49
N PHE A 61 -13.00 15.69 -8.16
CA PHE A 61 -11.75 15.80 -7.40
C PHE A 61 -10.51 15.77 -8.30
N ALA A 62 -10.68 15.65 -9.62
CA ALA A 62 -9.57 15.41 -10.53
C ALA A 62 -8.59 16.60 -10.59
N GLU A 63 -9.08 17.84 -10.50
CA GLU A 63 -8.21 19.02 -10.54
C GLU A 63 -7.28 19.06 -9.33
N GLU A 64 -7.83 18.89 -8.12
CA GLU A 64 -7.05 18.83 -6.89
C GLU A 64 -6.13 17.61 -6.85
N TRP A 65 -6.63 16.44 -7.26
CA TRP A 65 -5.84 15.20 -7.26
C TRP A 65 -4.68 15.22 -8.25
N ASN A 66 -4.84 15.89 -9.41
CA ASN A 66 -3.80 16.01 -10.42
C ASN A 66 -2.89 17.23 -10.22
N SER A 67 -3.05 17.97 -9.11
CA SER A 67 -2.19 19.11 -8.82
C SER A 67 -0.76 18.64 -8.52
N PRO A 68 0.28 19.43 -8.83
CA PRO A 68 1.67 19.06 -8.55
C PRO A 68 1.94 18.75 -7.06
N GLU A 69 1.18 19.37 -6.16
CA GLU A 69 1.28 19.17 -4.72
C GLU A 69 0.88 17.74 -4.30
N MET A 70 0.02 17.06 -5.06
CA MET A 70 -0.38 15.69 -4.76
C MET A 70 0.69 14.65 -5.12
N ALA A 71 1.71 15.03 -5.90
CA ALA A 71 2.83 14.15 -6.23
C ALA A 71 3.61 13.69 -4.98
N ILE A 72 3.48 14.39 -3.85
CA ILE A 72 4.07 13.96 -2.57
C ILE A 72 3.53 12.60 -2.11
N TYR A 73 2.33 12.21 -2.55
CA TYR A 73 1.72 10.94 -2.17
C TYR A 73 2.20 9.77 -3.02
N ASP A 74 2.84 10.02 -4.18
CA ASP A 74 3.43 8.98 -5.01
C ASP A 74 4.65 8.33 -4.33
N ASP A 75 5.36 9.09 -3.49
CA ASP A 75 6.51 8.64 -2.69
C ASP A 75 6.42 9.18 -1.25
N TYR A 76 5.26 8.94 -0.61
CA TYR A 76 4.91 9.52 0.70
C TYR A 76 5.95 9.20 1.78
N ASP A 77 6.42 7.96 1.85
CA ASP A 77 7.32 7.53 2.92
C ASP A 77 8.68 8.22 2.82
N ASN A 78 9.17 8.44 1.59
CA ASN A 78 10.39 9.21 1.35
C ASN A 78 10.19 10.70 1.63
N ALA A 79 9.10 11.29 1.13
CA ALA A 79 8.75 12.68 1.39
C ALA A 79 8.64 12.99 2.89
N LYS A 80 8.08 12.06 3.66
CA LYS A 80 7.95 12.15 5.12
C LYS A 80 9.30 12.07 5.85
N ALA A 81 10.27 11.31 5.34
CA ALA A 81 11.58 11.18 5.98
C ALA A 81 12.44 12.47 5.89
N HIS A 82 12.05 13.42 5.05
CA HIS A 82 12.71 14.71 4.83
C HIS A 82 12.05 15.90 5.53
N LEU A 83 11.00 15.66 6.32
CA LEU A 83 10.28 16.65 7.16
C LEU A 83 10.74 16.57 8.62
#